data_AF-A0A359LH63-F1
#
_entry.id   AF-A0A359LH63-F1
#
_cell.length_a   1.000
_cell.length_b   1.000
_cell.length_c   1.000
_cell.angle_alpha   90.00
_cell.angle_beta   90.00
_cell.angle_gamma   90.00
#
_symmetry.space_group_name_H-M   'P 1'
#
loop_
_entity.id
_entity.type
_entity.pdbx_description
1 polymer ?
#
loop_
_entity_poly.entity_id
_entity_poly.type
_entity_poly.pdbx_seq_one_letter_code
_entity_poly.pdbx_strand_id
1 'polypeptide(L)' 'ISGLFLCSYGIIRFICEFFREPDLQLGFIAFDWLTMGQLLSVPMIIVGIYLIKRGNIRP' A
#
# COMPACT_ATOMS: atom_id res chain seq x y z
N ILE A 1 7.92 -15.87 -4.54
CA ILE A 1 7.30 -15.04 -5.62
C ILE A 1 6.15 -14.20 -5.07
N SER A 2 5.18 -14.79 -4.36
CA SER A 2 3.98 -14.07 -3.87
C SER A 2 4.26 -12.87 -2.96
N GLY A 3 5.26 -12.93 -2.07
CA GLY A 3 5.61 -11.79 -1.20
C GLY A 3 6.15 -10.58 -1.97
N LEU A 4 7.01 -10.82 -2.96
CA LEU A 4 7.53 -9.77 -3.85
C LEU A 4 6.39 -9.15 -4.65
N PHE A 5 5.50 -9.96 -5.21
CA PHE A 5 4.33 -9.49 -5.98
C PHE A 5 3.42 -8.59 -5.14
N LEU A 6 3.10 -9.00 -3.90
CA LEU A 6 2.24 -8.23 -3.00
C LEU A 6 2.87 -6.88 -2.61
N CYS A 7 4.19 -6.89 -2.35
CA CYS A 7 4.94 -5.70 -1.98
C CYS A 7 5.03 -4.71 -3.15
N SER A 8 5.42 -5.18 -4.34
CA SER A 8 5.49 -4.35 -5.56
C SER A 8 4.14 -3.77 -5.94
N TYR A 9 3.07 -4.57 -5.84
CA TYR A 9 1.70 -4.13 -6.12
C TYR A 9 1.24 -3.04 -5.15
N GLY A 10 1.48 -3.21 -3.85
CA GLY A 10 1.15 -2.21 -2.83
C GLY A 10 1.89 -0.89 -3.04
N ILE A 11 3.17 -0.93 -3.43
CA ILE A 11 3.99 0.26 -3.72
C ILE A 11 3.45 1.02 -4.93
N ILE A 12 3.21 0.33 -6.05
CA ILE A 12 2.68 0.96 -7.27
C ILE A 12 1.31 1.57 -6.98
N ARG A 13 0.45 0.88 -6.23
CA ARG A 13 -0.88 1.38 -5.86
C ARG A 13 -0.81 2.63 -4.98
N PHE A 14 0.10 2.65 -4.00
CA PHE A 14 0.34 3.82 -3.17
C PHE A 14 0.79 5.03 -4.00
N ILE A 15 1.70 4.84 -4.95
CA ILE A 15 2.17 5.89 -5.87
C ILE A 15 1.04 6.37 -6.78
N CYS A 16 0.29 5.47 -7.42
CA CYS A 16 -0.85 5.82 -8.27
C CYS A 16 -1.88 6.67 -7.54
N GLU A 17 -2.10 6.42 -6.26
CA GLU A 17 -3.08 7.16 -5.46
C GLU A 17 -2.65 8.62 -5.16
N PHE A 18 -1.35 8.96 -5.24
CA PHE A 18 -0.91 10.36 -5.19
C PHE A 18 -1.23 11.16 -6.45
N PHE A 19 -1.39 10.48 -7.59
CA PHE A 19 -1.76 11.11 -8.86
C PHE A 19 -3.27 11.14 -9.08
N ARG A 20 -4.05 10.48 -8.22
CA ARG A 20 -5.51 10.55 -8.26
C ARG A 20 -5.96 11.77 -7.46
N GLU A 21 -6.88 12.55 -8.04
CA GLU A 21 -7.57 13.60 -7.30
C GLU A 21 -8.39 12.97 -6.16
N PRO A 22 -8.29 13.49 -4.92
CA PRO A 22 -9.13 13.02 -3.83
C PRO A 22 -10.59 13.31 -4.16
N ASP A 23 -11.44 12.27 -4.15
CA ASP A 23 -12.86 12.39 -4.44
C ASP A 23 -13.52 13.49 -3.57
N LEU A 24 -14.15 14.47 -4.23
CA LEU A 24 -14.80 15.66 -3.64
C LEU A 24 -15.81 15.37 -2.53
N GLN A 25 -16.30 14.13 -2.43
CA GLN A 25 -17.39 13.73 -1.54
C GLN A 25 -16.93 13.11 -0.21
N LEU A 26 -15.70 12.58 -0.12
CA LEU A 26 -15.11 12.10 1.14
C LEU A 26 -14.12 13.10 1.75
N GLY A 27 -13.60 14.05 0.96
CA GLY A 27 -12.48 14.89 1.40
C GLY A 27 -11.25 14.05 1.76
N PHE A 28 -10.26 14.67 2.41
CA PHE A 28 -9.12 13.95 2.97
C PHE A 28 -9.49 13.34 4.33
N ILE A 29 -9.43 12.02 4.44
CA ILE A 29 -9.95 11.29 5.61
C ILE A 29 -8.95 11.34 6.78
N ALA A 30 -7.65 11.53 6.53
CA ALA A 30 -6.64 11.76 7.56
C ALA A 30 -5.69 12.90 7.18
N PHE A 31 -5.59 13.91 8.05
CA PHE A 31 -4.57 14.96 8.00
C PHE A 31 -4.49 15.82 6.71
N ASP A 32 -5.56 15.89 5.91
CA ASP A 32 -5.55 16.66 4.66
C ASP A 32 -4.56 16.15 3.59
N TRP A 33 -4.03 14.92 3.74
CA TRP A 33 -3.02 14.38 2.81
C TRP A 33 -3.22 12.90 2.44
N LEU A 34 -4.00 12.14 3.21
CA LEU A 34 -4.15 10.69 3.03
C LEU A 34 -5.48 10.33 2.37
N THR A 35 -5.42 9.70 1.19
CA THR A 35 -6.58 9.16 0.46
C THR A 35 -6.92 7.74 0.94
N MET A 36 -8.19 7.32 0.76
CA MET A 36 -8.65 6.00 1.20
C MET A 36 -7.83 4.86 0.57
N GLY A 37 -7.39 5.01 -0.67
CA GLY A 37 -6.53 4.04 -1.35
C GLY A 37 -5.13 3.92 -0.75
N GLN A 38 -4.57 4.99 -0.18
CA GLN A 38 -3.28 4.93 0.52
C GLN A 38 -3.39 4.15 1.83
N LEU A 39 -4.47 4.38 2.60
CA LEU A 39 -4.74 3.64 3.83
C LEU A 39 -4.83 2.14 3.59
N LEU A 40 -5.47 1.70 2.50
CA LEU A 40 -5.53 0.29 2.13
C LEU A 40 -4.21 -0.26 1.57
N SER A 41 -3.37 0.60 0.98
CA SER A 41 -2.09 0.19 0.40
C SER A 41 -1.01 -0.07 1.47
N VAL A 42 -1.00 0.69 2.57
CA VAL A 42 -0.05 0.52 3.69
C VAL A 42 -0.08 -0.90 4.30
N PRO A 43 -1.23 -1.48 4.71
CA PRO A 43 -1.28 -2.83 5.25
C PRO A 43 -0.89 -3.88 4.20
N MET A 44 -1.18 -3.67 2.92
CA MET A 44 -0.73 -4.58 1.85
C MET A 44 0.81 -4.59 1.72
N ILE A 45 1.46 -3.43 1.80
CA ILE A 45 2.93 -3.32 1.78
C ILE A 45 3.51 -4.02 3.01
N ILE A 46 2.95 -3.79 4.20
CA ILE A 46 3.40 -4.43 5.46
C ILE A 46 3.29 -5.96 5.38
N VAL A 47 2.16 -6.48 4.90
CA VAL A 47 1.95 -7.93 4.71
C VAL A 47 2.91 -8.50 3.66
N GLY A 48 3.17 -7.75 2.58
CA GLY A 48 4.14 -8.13 1.55
C GLY A 48 5.56 -8.26 2.12
N ILE A 49 6.02 -7.27 2.88
CA ILE A 49 7.33 -7.28 3.56
C ILE A 49 7.41 -8.42 4.58
N TYR A 50 6.35 -8.64 5.37
CA TYR A 50 6.30 -9.74 6.33
C TYR A 50 6.43 -11.11 5.64
N LEU A 51 5.74 -11.33 4.52
CA LEU A 51 5.83 -12.58 3.76
C LEU A 51 7.22 -12.78 3.14
N ILE A 52 7.85 -11.70 2.64
CA ILE A 52 9.23 -11.76 2.13
C ILE A 52 10.19 -12.13 3.27
N LYS A 53 10.11 -11.46 4.42
CA LYS A 53 10.97 -11.71 5.58
C LYS A 53 10.80 -13.13 6.12
N ARG A 54 9.56 -13.61 6.24
CA ARG A 54 9.25 -15.00 6.64
C ARG A 54 9.78 -16.04 5.65
N GLY A 55 9.73 -15.74 4.35
CA GLY A 55 10.27 -16.61 3.30
C GLY A 55 11.79 -16.69 3.29
N ASN A 56 12.46 -15.56 3.58
CA ASN A 56 13.93 -15.46 3.63
C ASN A 56 14.55 -16.03 4.92
N ILE A 57 13.73 -16.31 5.94
CA ILE A 57 14.17 -16.84 7.25
C ILE A 57 14.19 -18.38 7.29
N ARG A 58 13.79 -19.06 6.22
CA ARG A 58 13.97 -20.51 6.10
C ARG A 58 15.37 -20.77 5.51
N PRO A 59 16.36 -21.23 6.30
CA PRO A 59 17.64 -21.68 5.76
C PRO A 59 17.47 -22.90 4.87
#